data_AF-A0A2E3D0C1-F1
#
_entry.id   AF-A0A2E3D0C1-F1
#
_cell.length_a   1.000
_cell.length_b   1.000
_cell.length_c   1.000
_cell.angle_alpha   90.00
_cell.angle_beta   90.00
_cell.angle_gamma   90.00
#
_symmetry.space_group_name_H-M   'P 1'
#
loop_
_entity.id
_entity.type
_entity.pdbx_description
1 polymer ?
#
loop_
_entity_poly.entity_id
_entity_poly.type
_entity_poly.pdbx_seq_one_letter_code
_entity_poly.pdbx_strand_id
1 'polypeptide(L)'
;METLEEELRTTALEFGARIVAREFEAAHALLSPQLASEISPGDLEHEFDEMIVHFDTEDAAPVPDALQKVDEDDFGVWVYMPIEGDGELEAINLALKKEDGQYRITDIEWGKVWKGA
;
A
#
# COMPACT_ATOMS: atom_id res chain seq x y z
N MET A 1 11.91 15.49 -6.42
CA MET A 1 11.16 14.48 -5.66
C MET A 1 10.33 15.26 -4.66
N GLU A 2 9.01 15.29 -4.84
CA GLU A 2 8.13 15.96 -3.87
C GLU A 2 8.16 15.17 -2.57
N THR A 3 8.39 15.85 -1.46
CA THR A 3 8.40 15.22 -0.14
C THR A 3 6.97 14.94 0.27
N LEU A 4 6.65 13.67 0.56
CA LEU A 4 5.36 13.29 1.13
C LEU A 4 5.15 13.96 2.48
N GLU A 5 3.90 14.33 2.78
CA GLU A 5 3.53 14.71 4.15
C GLU A 5 3.84 13.57 5.13
N GLU A 6 4.35 13.89 6.32
CA GLU A 6 4.79 12.87 7.29
C GLU A 6 3.65 11.92 7.69
N GLU A 7 2.43 12.44 7.87
CA GLU A 7 1.25 11.65 8.26
C GLU A 7 0.83 10.66 7.15
N LEU A 8 0.90 11.11 5.89
CA LEU A 8 0.62 10.28 4.71
C LEU A 8 1.67 9.17 4.61
N ARG A 9 2.96 9.55 4.66
CA ARG A 9 4.08 8.61 4.63
C ARG A 9 3.96 7.57 5.73
N THR A 10 3.61 7.98 6.94
CA THR A 10 3.43 7.08 8.08
C THR A 10 2.31 6.07 7.81
N THR A 11 1.16 6.54 7.34
CA THR A 11 0.01 5.66 7.03
C THR A 11 0.33 4.63 5.95
N ALA A 12 1.02 5.06 4.88
CA ALA A 12 1.43 4.16 3.79
C ALA A 12 2.40 3.09 4.30
N LEU A 13 3.44 3.47 5.05
CA LEU A 13 4.40 2.51 5.62
C LEU A 13 3.78 1.57 6.64
N GLU A 14 2.84 2.05 7.45
CA GLU A 14 2.10 1.23 8.41
C GLU A 14 1.27 0.16 7.69
N PHE A 15 0.62 0.52 6.58
CA PHE A 15 -0.09 -0.45 5.74
C PHE A 15 0.87 -1.47 5.14
N GLY A 16 1.97 -1.05 4.51
CA GLY A 16 2.96 -1.97 3.94
C GLY A 16 3.56 -2.93 4.95
N ALA A 17 3.91 -2.43 6.14
CA ALA A 17 4.43 -3.26 7.22
C ALA A 17 3.40 -4.33 7.67
N ARG A 18 2.13 -3.96 7.79
CA ARG A 18 1.05 -4.89 8.18
C ARG A 18 0.76 -5.93 7.11
N ILE A 19 0.75 -5.54 5.83
CA ILE A 19 0.56 -6.47 4.71
C ILE A 19 1.67 -7.53 4.72
N VAL A 20 2.93 -7.11 4.79
CA VAL A 20 4.09 -8.02 4.86
C VAL A 20 4.05 -8.91 6.11
N ALA A 21 3.66 -8.36 7.26
CA ALA A 21 3.49 -9.11 8.49
C ALA A 21 2.26 -10.04 8.50
N ARG A 22 1.48 -10.09 7.41
CA ARG A 22 0.20 -10.82 7.29
C ARG A 22 -0.84 -10.40 8.34
N GLU A 23 -0.78 -9.15 8.81
CA GLU A 23 -1.72 -8.54 9.75
C GLU A 23 -2.90 -7.89 8.99
N PHE A 24 -3.60 -8.66 8.15
CA PHE A 24 -4.58 -8.13 7.20
C PHE A 24 -5.76 -7.41 7.86
N GLU A 25 -6.19 -7.86 9.04
CA GLU A 25 -7.22 -7.16 9.85
C GLU A 25 -6.76 -5.76 10.26
N ALA A 26 -5.48 -5.62 10.64
CA ALA A 26 -4.91 -4.34 11.01
C ALA A 26 -4.66 -3.46 9.78
N ALA A 27 -4.29 -4.05 8.65
CA ALA A 27 -4.15 -3.33 7.38
C ALA A 27 -5.52 -2.79 6.90
N HIS A 28 -6.56 -3.62 6.99
CA HIS A 28 -7.94 -3.27 6.67
C HIS A 28 -8.47 -2.09 7.52
N ALA A 29 -8.06 -2.00 8.78
CA ALA A 29 -8.42 -0.88 9.65
C ALA A 29 -7.88 0.51 9.21
N LEU A 30 -6.92 0.54 8.27
CA LEU A 30 -6.36 1.79 7.69
C LEU A 30 -7.13 2.28 6.47
N LEU A 31 -8.03 1.46 5.93
CA LEU A 31 -8.85 1.81 4.77
C LEU A 31 -9.87 2.90 5.14
N SER A 32 -10.30 3.65 4.13
CA SER A 32 -11.47 4.52 4.23
C SER A 32 -12.72 3.69 4.54
N PRO A 33 -13.75 4.25 5.21
CA PRO A 33 -14.99 3.53 5.45
C PRO A 33 -15.66 3.01 4.17
N GLN A 34 -15.53 3.76 3.07
CA GLN A 34 -16.00 3.34 1.75
C GLN A 34 -15.28 2.08 1.28
N LEU A 35 -13.96 2.11 1.15
CA LEU A 35 -13.18 0.96 0.66
C LEU A 35 -13.30 -0.24 1.60
N ALA A 36 -13.28 -0.01 2.93
CA ALA A 36 -13.47 -1.04 3.94
C ALA A 36 -14.82 -1.78 3.84
N SER A 37 -15.83 -1.16 3.21
CA SER A 37 -17.13 -1.78 2.97
C SER A 37 -17.20 -2.62 1.68
N GLU A 38 -16.22 -2.46 0.80
CA GLU A 38 -16.14 -3.09 -0.52
C GLU A 38 -15.22 -4.32 -0.51
N ILE A 39 -14.16 -4.28 0.27
CA ILE A 39 -13.19 -5.37 0.41
C ILE A 39 -13.04 -5.84 1.85
N SER A 40 -12.60 -7.07 2.02
CA SER A 40 -12.37 -7.73 3.31
C SER A 40 -10.87 -7.92 3.59
N PRO A 41 -10.48 -8.24 4.83
CA PRO A 41 -9.10 -8.67 5.13
C PRO A 41 -8.64 -9.86 4.27
N GLY A 42 -9.54 -10.78 3.92
CA GLY A 42 -9.22 -11.93 3.07
C GLY A 42 -8.94 -11.55 1.61
N ASP A 43 -9.53 -10.45 1.13
CA ASP A 43 -9.21 -9.93 -0.21
C ASP A 43 -7.80 -9.31 -0.23
N LEU A 44 -7.40 -8.61 0.85
CA LEU A 44 -6.03 -8.11 1.01
C LEU A 44 -5.01 -9.25 1.04
N GLU A 45 -5.33 -10.35 1.74
CA GLU A 45 -4.49 -11.56 1.76
C GLU A 45 -4.35 -12.16 0.37
N HIS A 46 -5.47 -12.35 -0.33
CA HIS A 46 -5.48 -12.95 -1.66
C HIS A 46 -4.64 -12.14 -2.65
N GLU A 47 -4.87 -10.83 -2.74
CA GLU A 47 -4.16 -9.96 -3.68
C GLU A 47 -2.66 -9.87 -3.35
N PHE A 48 -2.30 -9.83 -2.06
CA PHE A 48 -0.91 -9.86 -1.66
C PHE A 48 -0.23 -11.17 -2.06
N ASP A 49 -0.86 -12.32 -1.77
CA ASP A 49 -0.31 -13.65 -2.09
C ASP A 49 -0.16 -13.85 -3.61
N GLU A 50 -1.11 -13.36 -4.42
CA GLU A 50 -0.99 -13.36 -5.89
C GLU A 50 0.17 -12.47 -6.36
N MET A 51 0.34 -11.28 -5.78
CA MET A 51 1.42 -10.36 -6.13
C MET A 51 2.80 -10.93 -5.80
N ILE A 52 2.96 -11.59 -4.65
CA ILE A 52 4.26 -12.10 -4.17
C ILE A 52 4.48 -13.59 -4.44
N VAL A 53 3.68 -14.24 -5.29
CA VAL A 53 3.75 -15.69 -5.55
C VAL A 53 5.14 -16.19 -5.98
N HIS A 54 5.99 -15.29 -6.49
CA HIS A 54 7.36 -15.57 -6.92
C HIS A 54 8.43 -15.28 -5.84
N PHE A 55 8.05 -14.72 -4.71
CA PHE A 55 8.94 -14.35 -3.60
C PHE A 55 9.01 -15.50 -2.61
N ASP A 56 10.15 -15.65 -1.94
CA ASP A 56 10.14 -16.26 -0.61
C ASP A 56 9.55 -15.26 0.39
N THR A 57 8.35 -15.54 0.86
CA THR A 57 7.56 -14.61 1.69
C THR A 57 8.22 -14.30 3.04
N GLU A 58 9.17 -15.12 3.51
CA GLU A 58 9.87 -14.88 4.78
C GLU A 58 10.78 -13.64 4.75
N ASP A 59 11.22 -13.22 3.56
CA ASP A 59 12.17 -12.11 3.37
C ASP A 59 11.52 -10.83 2.80
N ALA A 60 10.20 -10.82 2.59
CA ALA A 60 9.50 -9.65 2.06
C ALA A 60 9.54 -8.48 3.06
N ALA A 61 9.78 -7.25 2.58
CA ALA A 61 9.77 -6.03 3.39
C ALA A 61 9.42 -4.79 2.55
N PRO A 62 8.67 -3.81 3.10
CA PRO A 62 8.52 -2.51 2.44
C PRO A 62 9.84 -1.75 2.40
N VAL A 63 10.08 -0.98 1.34
CA VAL A 63 11.31 -0.20 1.14
C VAL A 63 11.04 1.29 1.44
N PRO A 64 11.25 1.78 2.67
CA PRO A 64 10.71 3.08 3.09
C PRO A 64 11.36 4.28 2.42
N ASP A 65 12.60 4.11 1.95
CA ASP A 65 13.39 5.15 1.28
C ASP A 65 13.03 5.29 -0.21
N ALA A 66 12.35 4.29 -0.78
CA ALA A 66 11.88 4.29 -2.17
C ALA A 66 10.37 4.57 -2.29
N LEU A 67 9.68 4.79 -1.16
CA LEU A 67 8.31 5.29 -1.14
C LEU A 67 8.25 6.70 -1.75
N GLN A 68 7.36 6.90 -2.72
CA GLN A 68 7.25 8.18 -3.43
C GLN A 68 5.84 8.47 -3.90
N LYS A 69 5.49 9.77 -3.97
CA LYS A 69 4.30 10.24 -4.70
C LYS A 69 4.47 9.97 -6.19
N VAL A 70 3.44 9.45 -6.82
CA VAL A 70 3.43 9.17 -8.27
C VAL A 70 2.36 9.97 -9.02
N ASP A 71 1.21 10.25 -8.39
CA ASP A 71 0.15 11.09 -8.96
C ASP A 71 -0.79 11.63 -7.87
N GLU A 72 -1.78 12.43 -8.27
CA GLU A 72 -2.85 12.92 -7.42
C GLU A 72 -4.14 13.13 -8.22
N ASP A 73 -5.25 12.53 -7.75
CA ASP A 73 -6.55 12.60 -8.41
C ASP A 73 -7.71 12.67 -7.39
N ASP A 74 -8.94 12.35 -7.83
CA ASP A 74 -10.14 12.38 -6.99
C ASP A 74 -10.11 11.36 -5.83
N PHE A 75 -9.38 10.25 -6.00
CA PHE A 75 -9.18 9.23 -4.96
C PHE A 75 -8.18 9.72 -3.91
N GLY A 76 -7.19 10.53 -4.29
CA GLY A 76 -6.28 11.19 -3.37
C GLY A 76 -4.86 11.28 -3.92
N VAL A 77 -3.89 11.34 -3.00
CA VAL A 77 -2.48 11.31 -3.35
C VAL A 77 -2.07 9.85 -3.51
N TRP A 78 -1.58 9.50 -4.69
CA TRP A 78 -1.10 8.16 -4.98
C TRP A 78 0.37 8.01 -4.62
N VAL A 79 0.68 6.94 -3.89
CA VAL A 79 2.05 6.56 -3.54
C VAL A 79 2.40 5.17 -4.05
N TYR A 80 3.59 5.07 -4.62
CA TYR A 80 4.21 3.81 -4.98
C TYR A 80 4.98 3.29 -3.78
N MET A 81 4.56 2.15 -3.23
CA MET A 81 5.19 1.48 -2.11
C MET A 81 5.89 0.19 -2.57
N PRO A 82 7.22 0.24 -2.77
CA PRO A 82 7.97 -0.95 -3.14
C PRO A 82 8.04 -1.96 -1.98
N ILE A 83 7.93 -3.23 -2.33
CA ILE A 83 8.14 -4.40 -1.47
C ILE A 83 9.29 -5.21 -2.08
N GLU A 84 10.37 -5.42 -1.33
CA GLU A 84 11.52 -6.24 -1.76
C GLU A 84 11.58 -7.55 -0.98
N GLY A 85 12.07 -8.62 -1.60
CA GLY A 85 12.29 -9.92 -0.95
C GLY A 85 12.88 -10.92 -1.95
N ASP A 86 13.82 -11.78 -1.50
CA ASP A 86 14.51 -12.78 -2.34
C ASP A 86 15.09 -12.24 -3.68
N GLY A 87 15.60 -11.00 -3.66
CA GLY A 87 16.15 -10.36 -4.87
C GLY A 87 15.10 -9.93 -5.90
N GLU A 88 13.81 -10.14 -5.62
CA GLU A 88 12.68 -9.66 -6.37
C GLU A 88 12.17 -8.33 -5.77
N LEU A 89 11.48 -7.55 -6.61
CA LEU A 89 10.87 -6.27 -6.23
C LEU A 89 9.46 -6.22 -6.81
N GLU A 90 8.45 -6.02 -5.98
CA GLU A 90 7.07 -5.72 -6.39
C GLU A 90 6.64 -4.41 -5.73
N ALA A 91 5.41 -3.97 -5.97
CA ALA A 91 4.90 -2.77 -5.35
C ALA A 91 3.40 -2.78 -5.17
N ILE A 92 2.97 -2.02 -4.18
CA ILE A 92 1.57 -1.68 -3.94
C ILE A 92 1.43 -0.19 -4.21
N ASN A 93 0.47 0.21 -5.03
CA ASN A 93 0.10 1.61 -5.17
C ASN A 93 -1.09 1.90 -4.28
N LEU A 94 -0.97 2.95 -3.48
CA LEU A 94 -2.00 3.34 -2.51
C LEU A 94 -2.48 4.75 -2.86
N ALA A 95 -3.79 4.94 -3.02
CA ALA A 95 -4.39 6.26 -2.96
C ALA A 95 -4.68 6.61 -1.51
N LEU A 96 -4.21 7.76 -1.03
CA LEU A 96 -4.47 8.24 0.32
C LEU A 96 -5.16 9.60 0.30
N LYS A 97 -6.18 9.74 1.14
CA LYS A 97 -6.92 10.98 1.33
C LYS A 97 -7.13 11.28 2.81
N LYS A 98 -7.17 12.56 3.15
CA LYS A 98 -7.47 12.99 4.52
C LYS A 98 -8.97 12.95 4.77
N GLU A 99 -9.41 12.07 5.65
CA GLU A 99 -10.79 11.91 6.12
C GLU A 99 -10.82 12.13 7.62
N ASP A 100 -11.68 13.05 8.10
CA ASP A 100 -11.77 13.42 9.52
C ASP A 100 -10.42 13.76 10.19
N GLY A 101 -9.49 14.33 9.42
CA GLY A 101 -8.17 14.75 9.89
C GLY A 101 -7.12 13.64 9.93
N GLN A 102 -7.42 12.43 9.48
CA GLN A 102 -6.48 11.31 9.37
C GLN A 102 -6.33 10.87 7.91
N TYR A 103 -5.15 10.44 7.49
CA TYR A 103 -4.99 9.80 6.19
C TYR A 103 -5.63 8.41 6.21
N ARG A 104 -6.41 8.11 5.18
CA ARG A 104 -7.07 6.83 4.93
C ARG A 104 -6.76 6.36 3.53
N ILE A 105 -6.66 5.05 3.36
CA ILE A 105 -6.44 4.45 2.04
C ILE A 105 -7.78 4.36 1.33
N THR A 106 -7.90 5.04 0.21
CA THR A 106 -9.14 5.15 -0.58
C THR A 106 -9.15 4.22 -1.77
N ASP A 107 -7.99 3.78 -2.24
CA ASP A 107 -7.84 2.79 -3.31
C ASP A 107 -6.49 2.06 -3.20
N ILE A 108 -6.43 0.85 -3.75
CA ILE A 108 -5.23 -0.02 -3.76
C ILE A 108 -5.09 -0.66 -5.14
N GLU A 109 -3.92 -0.50 -5.75
CA GLU A 109 -3.53 -1.28 -6.92
C GLU A 109 -2.33 -2.18 -6.59
N TRP A 110 -2.40 -3.43 -7.02
CA TRP A 110 -1.40 -4.45 -6.72
C TRP A 110 -0.48 -4.70 -7.91
N GLY A 111 0.82 -4.83 -7.62
CA GLY A 111 1.85 -5.14 -8.60
C GLY A 111 2.34 -3.95 -9.42
N LYS A 112 3.32 -4.22 -10.28
CA LYS A 112 4.11 -3.24 -11.06
C LYS A 112 3.36 -2.37 -12.08
N VAL A 113 2.05 -2.50 -12.27
CA VAL A 113 1.36 -1.78 -13.37
C VAL A 113 0.95 -0.37 -12.95
N TRP A 114 1.92 0.48 -12.61
CA TRP A 114 1.68 1.93 -12.67
C TRP A 114 1.91 2.40 -14.11
N LYS A 115 0.83 2.78 -14.83
CA LYS A 115 0.91 3.36 -16.18
C LYS A 115 1.41 4.81 -16.12
N GLY A 116 2.68 5.02 -15.75
CA GLY A 116 3.24 6.36 -15.62
C GLY A 116 4.72 6.45 -15.29
N ALA A 117 5.46 5.33 -15.31
CA ALA A 117 6.93 5.32 -15.30
C ALA A 117 7.49 5.26 -16.73
#